data_AF-A0A923VEH4-F1
#
_entry.id   AF-A0A923VEH4-F1
#
_cell.length_a   1.000
_cell.length_b   1.000
_cell.length_c   1.000
_cell.angle_alpha   90.00
_cell.angle_beta   90.00
_cell.angle_gamma   90.00
#
_symmetry.space_group_name_H-M   'P 1'
#
loop_
_entity.id
_entity.type
_entity.pdbx_description
1 polymer ?
#
loop_
_entity_poly.entity_id
_entity_poly.type
_entity_poly.pdbx_seq_one_letter_code
_entity_poly.pdbx_strand_id
1 'polypeptide(L)'
;MFFYSTNNISPKVDFKQATINGQAPDKGLYFPEEIPVFPAEMIGNINNYSNEEIAFQVIKPYVGDAIPEAELRRIVAETISFDMPLVKVTDDIFSLELYHGPTLAFKDIGARFMSRCLGYFVKDLGKKVTVLVATSGDTGGAVANGFFDVDGVDVVILYPSGKVSTVQEKQLTTLGKNIHALEVAGTFD
;
A
#
# COMPACT_ATOMS: atom_id res chain seq x y z
N MET A 1 19.04 -0.83 1.35
CA MET A 1 18.37 0.48 1.24
C MET A 1 18.02 0.97 2.64
N PHE A 2 18.31 2.24 2.92
CA PHE A 2 17.86 2.95 4.12
C PHE A 2 16.98 4.13 3.71
N PHE A 3 16.20 4.63 4.65
CA PHE A 3 15.28 5.74 4.49
C PHE A 3 15.56 6.80 5.56
N TYR A 4 15.64 8.06 5.16
CA TYR A 4 15.77 9.20 6.06
C TYR A 4 14.40 9.88 6.24
N SER A 5 14.20 10.57 7.37
CA SER A 5 13.03 11.45 7.53
C SER A 5 13.23 12.73 6.72
N THR A 6 12.20 13.22 6.05
CA THR A 6 12.23 14.52 5.34
C THR A 6 12.58 15.71 6.24
N ASN A 7 12.37 15.58 7.56
CA ASN A 7 12.78 16.60 8.54
C ASN A 7 14.24 16.43 9.01
N ASN A 8 14.85 15.29 8.69
CA ASN A 8 16.25 14.93 8.94
C ASN A 8 16.69 15.02 10.41
N ILE A 9 15.75 14.84 11.35
CA ILE A 9 16.00 14.80 12.80
C ILE A 9 16.01 13.34 13.29
N SER A 10 15.11 12.52 12.76
CA SER A 10 15.01 11.11 13.10
C SER A 10 16.15 10.29 12.52
N PRO A 11 16.59 9.21 13.20
CA PRO A 11 17.57 8.29 12.65
C PRO A 11 17.05 7.65 11.36
N LYS A 12 17.98 7.30 10.48
CA LYS A 12 17.69 6.50 9.29
C LYS A 12 17.19 5.12 9.71
N VAL A 13 16.29 4.57 8.91
CA VAL A 13 15.66 3.27 9.16
C VAL A 13 15.69 2.41 7.91
N ASP A 14 15.63 1.09 8.05
CA ASP A 14 15.47 0.18 6.93
C ASP A 14 14.00 0.14 6.45
N PHE A 15 13.73 -0.62 5.38
CA PHE A 15 12.39 -0.76 4.82
C PHE A 15 11.38 -1.34 5.82
N LYS A 16 11.78 -2.32 6.64
CA LYS A 16 10.92 -2.94 7.66
C LYS A 16 10.47 -1.90 8.69
N GLN A 17 11.42 -1.15 9.24
CA GLN A 17 11.16 -0.17 10.27
C GLN A 17 10.39 1.04 9.73
N ALA A 18 10.68 1.50 8.50
CA ALA A 18 9.87 2.51 7.82
C ALA A 18 8.41 2.06 7.64
N THR A 19 8.20 0.81 7.21
CA THR A 19 6.87 0.22 7.01
C THR A 19 6.09 0.11 8.33
N ILE A 20 6.74 -0.31 9.41
CA ILE A 20 6.10 -0.45 10.73
C ILE A 20 5.78 0.93 11.34
N ASN A 21 6.69 1.90 11.22
CA ASN A 21 6.52 3.22 11.82
C ASN A 21 5.47 4.07 11.07
N GLY A 22 5.40 3.94 9.74
CA GLY A 22 4.59 4.81 8.90
C GLY A 22 5.15 6.23 8.83
N GLN A 23 4.90 7.04 9.86
CA GLN A 23 5.44 8.39 10.00
C GLN A 23 6.71 8.37 10.86
N ALA A 24 7.71 9.19 10.51
CA ALA A 24 8.92 9.30 11.31
C ALA A 24 8.63 9.99 12.67
N PRO A 25 9.39 9.69 13.75
CA PRO A 25 9.19 10.29 15.07
C PRO A 25 9.21 11.82 15.11
N ASP A 26 9.94 12.45 14.20
CA ASP A 26 9.99 13.91 14.01
C ASP A 26 8.84 14.47 13.15
N LYS A 27 7.79 13.68 12.91
CA LYS A 27 6.62 13.99 12.07
C LYS A 27 6.93 14.17 10.59
N GLY A 28 8.16 13.86 10.15
CA GLY A 28 8.50 13.80 8.73
C GLY A 28 8.04 12.51 8.07
N LEU A 29 8.24 12.43 6.75
CA LEU A 29 8.00 11.23 5.96
C LEU A 29 9.31 10.52 5.69
N TYR A 30 9.27 9.19 5.54
CA TYR A 30 10.44 8.43 5.12
C TYR A 30 10.66 8.56 3.61
N PHE A 31 11.89 8.89 3.21
CA PHE A 31 12.32 8.96 1.81
C PHE A 31 13.60 8.13 1.63
N PRO A 32 13.75 7.36 0.53
CA PRO A 32 14.94 6.53 0.32
C PRO A 32 16.20 7.39 0.18
N GLU A 33 17.33 6.93 0.72
CA GLU A 33 18.60 7.66 0.64
C GLU A 33 19.09 7.88 -0.80
N GLU A 34 18.72 6.98 -1.69
CA GLU A 34 19.05 7.02 -3.11
C GLU A 34 17.83 6.59 -3.92
N ILE A 35 17.73 7.11 -5.16
CA ILE A 35 16.74 6.63 -6.13
C ILE A 35 17.47 5.58 -6.99
N PRO A 36 17.08 4.29 -6.90
CA PRO A 36 17.66 3.23 -7.71
C PRO A 36 17.58 3.55 -9.20
N VAL A 37 18.69 3.32 -9.91
CA VAL A 37 18.75 3.49 -11.36
C VAL A 37 18.55 2.12 -12.01
N PHE A 38 17.50 1.99 -12.82
CA PHE A 38 17.23 0.75 -13.54
C PHE A 38 18.17 0.60 -14.74
N PRO A 39 18.68 -0.61 -15.01
CA PRO A 39 19.48 -0.86 -16.21
C PRO A 39 18.71 -0.48 -17.47
N ALA A 40 19.38 0.19 -18.42
CA ALA A 40 18.76 0.55 -19.70
C ALA A 40 18.23 -0.68 -20.46
N GLU A 41 18.89 -1.83 -20.29
CA GLU A 41 18.45 -3.11 -20.84
C GLU A 41 17.09 -3.57 -20.31
N MET A 42 16.83 -3.39 -19.01
CA MET A 42 15.52 -3.71 -18.42
C MET A 42 14.41 -2.90 -19.09
N ILE A 43 14.63 -1.59 -19.27
CA ILE A 43 13.67 -0.69 -19.90
C ILE A 43 13.50 -1.05 -21.39
N GLY A 44 14.61 -1.30 -22.08
CA GLY A 44 14.60 -1.70 -23.50
C GLY A 44 13.87 -3.02 -23.76
N ASN A 45 13.88 -3.93 -22.78
CA ASN A 45 13.24 -5.23 -22.84
C ASN A 45 11.94 -5.32 -22.02
N ILE A 46 11.35 -4.18 -21.62
CA ILE A 46 10.22 -4.17 -20.67
C ILE A 46 9.04 -5.02 -21.13
N ASN A 47 8.79 -5.09 -22.44
CA ASN A 47 7.72 -5.87 -23.07
C ASN A 47 7.90 -7.39 -22.96
N ASN A 48 9.09 -7.86 -22.57
CA ASN A 48 9.39 -9.29 -22.40
C ASN A 48 9.10 -9.78 -20.97
N TYR A 49 8.77 -8.87 -20.05
CA TYR A 49 8.48 -9.20 -18.66
C TYR A 49 6.98 -9.21 -18.40
N SER A 50 6.54 -10.07 -17.48
CA SER A 50 5.18 -9.98 -16.95
C SER A 50 5.05 -8.76 -16.03
N ASN A 51 3.82 -8.35 -15.74
CA ASN A 51 3.56 -7.24 -14.80
C ASN A 51 4.15 -7.52 -13.42
N GLU A 52 4.12 -8.78 -12.97
CA GLU A 52 4.70 -9.21 -11.69
C GLU A 52 6.22 -9.09 -11.68
N GLU A 53 6.87 -9.46 -12.79
CA GLU A 53 8.32 -9.33 -12.90
C GLU A 53 8.75 -7.86 -12.96
N ILE A 54 8.02 -7.01 -13.70
CA ILE A 54 8.26 -5.56 -13.71
C ILE A 54 8.09 -5.00 -12.29
N ALA A 55 6.99 -5.32 -11.62
CA ALA A 55 6.71 -4.84 -10.26
C ALA A 55 7.76 -5.32 -9.26
N PHE A 56 8.19 -6.59 -9.35
CA PHE A 56 9.25 -7.14 -8.51
C PHE A 56 10.58 -6.42 -8.73
N GLN A 57 11.02 -6.27 -9.98
CA GLN A 57 12.28 -5.59 -10.29
C GLN A 57 12.27 -4.12 -9.86
N VAL A 58 11.13 -3.43 -10.01
CA VAL A 58 10.98 -2.03 -9.58
C VAL A 58 11.04 -1.90 -8.06
N ILE A 59 10.38 -2.79 -7.31
CA ILE A 59 10.26 -2.66 -5.86
C ILE A 59 11.45 -3.24 -5.07
N LYS A 60 12.13 -4.27 -5.61
CA LYS A 60 13.22 -4.99 -4.94
C LYS A 60 14.36 -4.08 -4.45
N PRO A 61 14.86 -3.09 -5.21
CA PRO A 61 15.92 -2.21 -4.74
C PRO A 61 15.52 -1.36 -3.52
N TYR A 62 14.24 -0.98 -3.41
CA TYR A 62 13.72 -0.23 -2.26
C TYR A 62 13.52 -1.12 -1.03
N VAL A 63 13.05 -2.35 -1.24
CA VAL A 63 12.88 -3.35 -0.16
C VAL A 63 14.24 -3.83 0.36
N GLY A 64 15.25 -3.93 -0.51
CA GLY A 64 16.54 -4.50 -0.17
C GLY A 64 16.39 -5.93 0.32
N ASP A 65 17.10 -6.27 1.41
CA ASP A 65 17.07 -7.60 2.01
C ASP A 65 16.06 -7.74 3.16
N ALA A 66 15.18 -6.77 3.34
CA ALA A 66 14.17 -6.80 4.40
C ALA A 66 13.16 -7.95 4.24
N ILE A 67 12.89 -8.36 2.99
CA ILE A 67 12.01 -9.48 2.66
C ILE A 67 12.79 -10.43 1.73
N PRO A 68 12.85 -11.74 2.04
CA PRO A 68 13.43 -12.74 1.14
C PRO A 68 12.78 -12.71 -0.23
N GLU A 69 13.55 -12.93 -1.29
CA GLU A 69 13.07 -12.80 -2.67
C GLU A 69 11.81 -13.62 -2.94
N ALA A 70 11.77 -14.88 -2.52
CA ALA A 70 10.60 -15.75 -2.72
C ALA A 70 9.33 -15.17 -2.08
N GLU A 71 9.45 -14.59 -0.89
CA GLU A 71 8.33 -13.94 -0.21
C GLU A 71 7.95 -12.62 -0.89
N LEU A 72 8.92 -11.81 -1.33
CA LEU A 72 8.63 -10.57 -2.04
C LEU A 72 7.91 -10.83 -3.37
N ARG A 73 8.32 -11.86 -4.12
CA ARG A 73 7.65 -12.29 -5.35
C ARG A 73 6.20 -12.72 -5.08
N ARG A 74 5.96 -13.49 -4.01
CA ARG A 74 4.60 -13.87 -3.58
C ARG A 74 3.76 -12.63 -3.25
N ILE A 75 4.31 -11.70 -2.47
CA ILE A 75 3.64 -10.45 -2.10
C ILE A 75 3.28 -9.63 -3.34
N VAL A 76 4.19 -9.50 -4.30
CA VAL A 76 3.95 -8.78 -5.56
C VAL A 76 2.83 -9.45 -6.35
N ALA A 77 2.90 -10.77 -6.57
CA ALA A 77 1.85 -11.51 -7.30
C ALA A 77 0.46 -11.36 -6.63
N GLU A 78 0.38 -11.42 -5.31
CA GLU A 78 -0.88 -11.19 -4.59
C GLU A 78 -1.37 -9.74 -4.69
N THR A 79 -0.45 -8.78 -4.74
CA THR A 79 -0.74 -7.34 -4.80
C THR A 79 -1.43 -6.99 -6.11
N ILE A 80 -0.89 -7.45 -7.24
CA ILE A 80 -1.34 -7.08 -8.59
C ILE A 80 -2.15 -8.18 -9.27
N SER A 81 -2.88 -8.97 -8.49
CA SER A 81 -3.70 -10.13 -8.93
C SER A 81 -4.99 -9.75 -9.68
N PHE A 82 -5.02 -8.58 -10.31
CA PHE A 82 -6.14 -8.04 -11.07
C PHE A 82 -5.64 -7.23 -12.28
N ASP A 83 -6.52 -7.04 -13.26
CA ASP A 83 -6.15 -6.41 -14.52
C ASP A 83 -5.82 -4.92 -14.38
N MET A 84 -4.87 -4.43 -15.18
CA MET A 84 -4.52 -3.01 -15.28
C MET A 84 -4.40 -2.60 -16.76
N PRO A 85 -5.50 -2.66 -17.53
CA PRO A 85 -5.45 -2.47 -18.97
C PRO A 85 -5.20 -1.00 -19.33
N LEU A 86 -4.43 -0.79 -20.40
CA LEU A 86 -4.32 0.51 -21.08
C LEU A 86 -5.37 0.56 -22.20
N VAL A 87 -6.49 1.23 -21.96
CA VAL A 87 -7.63 1.29 -22.87
C VAL A 87 -7.52 2.52 -23.76
N LYS A 88 -7.63 2.33 -25.07
CA LYS A 88 -7.64 3.43 -26.04
C LYS A 88 -8.96 4.22 -25.96
N VAL A 89 -8.88 5.53 -25.80
CA VAL A 89 -10.03 6.45 -25.78
C VAL A 89 -10.15 7.18 -27.12
N THR A 90 -9.04 7.73 -27.62
CA THR A 90 -8.89 8.30 -28.97
C THR A 90 -7.60 7.79 -29.60
N ASP A 91 -7.21 8.28 -30.78
CA ASP A 91 -5.96 7.87 -31.44
C ASP A 91 -4.69 8.14 -30.61
N ASP A 92 -4.74 9.14 -29.75
CA ASP A 92 -3.63 9.67 -28.94
C ASP A 92 -3.91 9.72 -27.43
N ILE A 93 -5.13 9.40 -26.99
CA ILE A 93 -5.53 9.39 -25.57
C ILE A 93 -5.83 7.96 -25.13
N PHE A 94 -5.23 7.57 -24.01
CA PHE A 94 -5.43 6.27 -23.38
C PHE A 94 -5.78 6.44 -21.90
N SER A 95 -6.57 5.50 -21.37
CA SER A 95 -6.92 5.38 -19.96
C SER A 95 -6.23 4.15 -19.39
N LEU A 96 -5.34 4.34 -18.42
CA LEU A 96 -4.82 3.23 -17.62
C LEU A 96 -5.82 2.94 -16.50
N GLU A 97 -6.57 1.85 -16.65
CA GLU A 97 -7.61 1.49 -15.70
C GLU A 97 -7.00 0.80 -14.47
N LEU A 98 -6.91 1.54 -13.37
CA LEU A 98 -6.36 1.05 -12.09
C LEU A 98 -7.45 0.72 -11.06
N TYR A 99 -8.67 0.41 -11.51
CA TYR A 99 -9.85 0.22 -10.66
C TYR A 99 -10.46 -1.18 -10.77
N HIS A 100 -9.72 -2.18 -11.27
CA HIS A 100 -10.19 -3.58 -11.32
C HIS A 100 -9.86 -4.36 -10.05
N GLY A 101 -9.28 -3.69 -9.05
CA GLY A 101 -9.06 -4.25 -7.72
C GLY A 101 -10.36 -4.38 -6.90
N PRO A 102 -10.28 -5.02 -5.73
CA PRO A 102 -11.44 -5.38 -4.90
C PRO A 102 -12.28 -4.21 -4.41
N THR A 103 -11.74 -2.98 -4.43
CA THR A 103 -12.46 -1.79 -3.95
C THR A 103 -12.79 -0.79 -5.06
N LEU A 104 -12.47 -1.15 -6.31
CA LEU A 104 -12.70 -0.32 -7.49
C LEU A 104 -11.91 0.99 -7.49
N ALA A 105 -10.72 0.98 -6.87
CA ALA A 105 -9.87 2.16 -6.76
C ALA A 105 -8.38 1.80 -6.86
N PHE A 106 -7.59 2.70 -7.44
CA PHE A 106 -6.13 2.53 -7.58
C PHE A 106 -5.39 2.30 -6.26
N LYS A 107 -6.00 2.72 -5.14
CA LYS A 107 -5.45 2.54 -3.79
C LYS A 107 -5.32 1.07 -3.41
N ASP A 108 -6.02 0.15 -4.10
CA ASP A 108 -5.87 -1.29 -3.91
C ASP A 108 -4.42 -1.75 -4.08
N ILE A 109 -3.68 -1.20 -5.04
CA ILE A 109 -2.29 -1.61 -5.31
C ILE A 109 -1.41 -1.31 -4.09
N GLY A 110 -1.42 -0.05 -3.63
CA GLY A 110 -0.60 0.38 -2.50
C GLY A 110 -1.02 -0.26 -1.17
N ALA A 111 -2.33 -0.28 -0.89
CA ALA A 111 -2.85 -0.82 0.36
C ALA A 111 -2.60 -2.33 0.48
N ARG A 112 -2.78 -3.09 -0.61
CA ARG A 112 -2.48 -4.52 -0.63
C ARG A 112 -1.00 -4.78 -0.42
N PHE A 113 -0.12 -4.10 -1.17
CA PHE A 113 1.33 -4.26 -0.98
C PHE A 113 1.75 -3.96 0.46
N MET A 114 1.29 -2.83 1.00
CA MET A 114 1.58 -2.42 2.37
C MET A 114 1.07 -3.46 3.39
N SER A 115 -0.16 -3.96 3.23
CA SER A 115 -0.75 -4.94 4.16
C SER A 115 0.01 -6.26 4.19
N ARG A 116 0.50 -6.73 3.04
CA ARG A 116 1.25 -7.98 2.93
C ARG A 116 2.67 -7.84 3.49
N CYS A 117 3.32 -6.71 3.23
CA CYS A 117 4.61 -6.37 3.84
C CYS A 117 4.50 -6.24 5.36
N LEU A 118 3.53 -5.46 5.86
CA LEU A 118 3.32 -5.30 7.29
C LEU A 118 2.95 -6.64 7.94
N GLY A 119 2.01 -7.38 7.36
CA GLY A 119 1.64 -8.72 7.79
C GLY A 119 2.81 -9.69 7.83
N TYR A 120 3.76 -9.60 6.89
CA TYR A 120 5.01 -10.37 6.95
C TYR A 120 5.88 -9.95 8.14
N PHE A 121 6.07 -8.64 8.36
CA PHE A 121 6.96 -8.15 9.42
C PHE A 121 6.43 -8.33 10.85
N VAL A 122 5.11 -8.30 11.05
CA VAL A 122 4.51 -8.35 12.39
C VAL A 122 4.34 -9.75 12.95
N LYS A 123 4.36 -10.79 12.10
CA LYS A 123 4.26 -12.21 12.51
C LYS A 123 5.25 -12.57 13.62
N ASP A 124 6.47 -12.02 13.56
CA ASP A 124 7.55 -12.35 14.48
C ASP A 124 7.69 -11.38 15.66
N LEU A 125 6.86 -10.34 15.75
CA LEU A 125 7.00 -9.31 16.80
C LEU A 125 6.38 -9.71 18.15
N GLY A 126 5.50 -10.72 18.16
CA GLY A 126 4.73 -11.11 19.36
C GLY A 126 3.84 -9.98 19.90
N LYS A 127 3.60 -8.93 19.10
CA LYS A 127 2.82 -7.75 19.44
C LYS A 127 1.86 -7.46 18.29
N LYS A 128 0.67 -6.96 18.63
CA LYS A 128 -0.29 -6.43 17.65
C LYS A 128 0.12 -5.04 17.20
N VAL A 129 -0.08 -4.75 15.93
CA VAL A 129 0.05 -3.41 15.35
C VAL A 129 -1.36 -2.88 15.05
N THR A 130 -1.62 -1.60 15.37
CA THR A 130 -2.87 -0.94 15.02
C THR A 130 -2.62 0.09 13.92
N VAL A 131 -3.24 -0.12 12.76
CA VAL A 131 -3.25 0.84 11.66
C VAL A 131 -4.40 1.82 11.89
N LEU A 132 -4.07 3.09 12.12
CA LEU A 132 -5.05 4.17 12.22
C LEU A 132 -5.09 4.95 10.90
N VAL A 133 -6.26 5.04 10.27
CA VAL A 133 -6.44 5.74 9.00
C VAL A 133 -7.63 6.68 9.07
N ALA A 134 -7.46 7.91 8.61
CA ALA A 134 -8.57 8.82 8.31
C ALA A 134 -8.89 8.76 6.81
N THR A 135 -10.16 8.78 6.44
CA THR A 135 -10.56 8.73 5.02
C THR A 135 -11.76 9.61 4.71
N SER A 136 -11.82 10.07 3.47
CA SER A 136 -13.01 10.64 2.83
C SER A 136 -13.80 9.61 1.99
N GLY A 137 -13.38 8.35 1.97
CA GLY A 137 -14.05 7.26 1.23
C GLY A 137 -13.09 6.16 0.79
N ASP A 138 -12.54 6.28 -0.42
CA ASP A 138 -11.83 5.17 -1.09
C ASP A 138 -10.61 4.64 -0.33
N THR A 139 -9.84 5.50 0.34
CA THR A 139 -8.63 5.07 1.08
C THR A 139 -8.99 4.10 2.17
N GLY A 140 -10.06 4.38 2.91
CA GLY A 140 -10.52 3.47 3.95
C GLY A 140 -10.95 2.15 3.36
N GLY A 141 -11.63 2.14 2.21
CA GLY A 141 -12.05 0.89 1.55
C GLY A 141 -10.86 0.01 1.19
N ALA A 142 -9.87 0.57 0.51
CA ALA A 142 -8.66 -0.14 0.10
C ALA A 142 -7.84 -0.65 1.31
N VAL A 143 -7.69 0.17 2.35
CA VAL A 143 -7.00 -0.24 3.59
C VAL A 143 -7.78 -1.32 4.32
N ALA A 144 -9.10 -1.15 4.46
CA ALA A 144 -9.98 -2.13 5.10
C ALA A 144 -9.88 -3.50 4.41
N ASN A 145 -9.99 -3.52 3.08
CA ASN A 145 -9.92 -4.74 2.29
C ASN A 145 -8.51 -5.35 2.31
N GLY A 146 -7.46 -4.52 2.13
CA GLY A 146 -6.08 -4.99 2.12
C GLY A 146 -5.67 -5.69 3.42
N PHE A 147 -6.09 -5.13 4.56
CA PHE A 147 -5.74 -5.62 5.90
C PHE A 147 -6.77 -6.58 6.50
N PHE A 148 -7.88 -6.86 5.81
CA PHE A 148 -8.87 -7.81 6.31
C PHE A 148 -8.24 -9.17 6.56
N ASP A 149 -8.41 -9.69 7.78
CA ASP A 149 -7.88 -11.01 8.20
C ASP A 149 -6.34 -11.11 8.17
N VAL A 150 -5.63 -9.97 8.25
CA VAL A 150 -4.17 -9.96 8.41
C VAL A 150 -3.82 -10.16 9.87
N ASP A 151 -3.27 -11.35 10.19
CA ASP A 151 -2.85 -11.71 11.54
C ASP A 151 -1.88 -10.69 12.15
N GLY A 152 -2.11 -10.36 13.41
CA GLY A 152 -1.27 -9.41 14.16
C GLY A 152 -1.55 -7.94 13.83
N VAL A 153 -2.53 -7.63 12.97
CA VAL A 153 -2.91 -6.25 12.63
C VAL A 153 -4.39 -5.99 12.92
N ASP A 154 -4.66 -4.94 13.69
CA ASP A 154 -5.98 -4.34 13.83
C ASP A 154 -6.03 -3.02 13.02
N VAL A 155 -7.17 -2.69 12.43
CA VAL A 155 -7.36 -1.46 11.64
C VAL A 155 -8.49 -0.64 12.22
N VAL A 156 -8.22 0.65 12.46
CA VAL A 156 -9.22 1.63 12.88
C VAL A 156 -9.35 2.69 11.80
N ILE A 157 -10.55 2.80 11.23
CA ILE A 157 -10.87 3.71 10.13
C ILE A 157 -11.75 4.82 10.67
N LEU A 158 -11.26 6.05 10.63
CA LEU A 158 -12.01 7.26 10.95
C LEU A 158 -12.61 7.81 9.65
N TYR A 159 -13.92 8.02 9.61
CA TYR A 159 -14.58 8.64 8.45
C TYR A 159 -15.65 9.66 8.88
N PRO A 160 -15.79 10.79 8.17
CA PRO A 160 -16.72 11.85 8.55
C PRO A 160 -18.18 11.48 8.27
N SER A 161 -19.03 11.72 9.27
CA SER A 161 -20.47 11.43 9.24
C SER A 161 -21.18 12.13 8.08
N GLY A 162 -21.89 11.36 7.26
CA GLY A 162 -22.66 11.87 6.12
C GLY A 162 -21.82 12.51 5.01
N LYS A 163 -20.51 12.29 4.98
CA LYS A 163 -19.57 12.87 3.98
C LYS A 163 -18.94 11.83 3.04
N VAL A 164 -19.31 10.57 3.20
CA VAL A 164 -18.86 9.44 2.37
C VAL A 164 -20.05 8.91 1.59
N SER A 165 -19.85 8.45 0.34
CA SER A 165 -20.95 7.85 -0.42
C SER A 165 -21.41 6.52 0.19
N THR A 166 -22.65 6.11 -0.05
CA THR A 166 -23.20 4.85 0.48
C THR A 166 -22.41 3.61 0.05
N VAL A 167 -21.82 3.62 -1.16
CA VAL A 167 -20.99 2.49 -1.64
C VAL A 167 -19.68 2.41 -0.85
N GLN A 168 -19.01 3.55 -0.69
CA GLN A 168 -17.76 3.64 0.07
C GLN A 168 -18.01 3.27 1.54
N GLU A 169 -19.05 3.82 2.17
CA GLU A 169 -19.40 3.53 3.56
C GLU A 169 -19.62 2.02 3.80
N LYS A 170 -20.27 1.32 2.86
CA LYS A 170 -20.41 -0.14 2.93
C LYS A 170 -19.05 -0.85 2.84
N GLN A 171 -18.16 -0.42 1.95
CA GLN A 171 -16.80 -0.98 1.87
C GLN A 171 -16.02 -0.81 3.19
N LEU A 172 -16.31 0.24 3.98
CA LEU A 172 -15.69 0.46 5.30
C LEU A 172 -16.30 -0.39 6.40
N THR A 173 -17.64 -0.50 6.43
CA THR A 173 -18.39 -0.90 7.63
C THR A 173 -18.82 -2.37 7.66
N THR A 174 -18.73 -3.10 6.54
CA THR A 174 -19.29 -4.46 6.45
C THR A 174 -18.29 -5.61 6.57
N LEU A 175 -16.98 -5.33 6.73
CA LEU A 175 -15.95 -6.37 6.78
C LEU A 175 -15.88 -7.08 8.16
N GLY A 176 -15.86 -6.31 9.25
CA GLY A 176 -15.74 -6.86 10.61
C GLY A 176 -14.38 -7.47 10.93
N LYS A 177 -14.35 -8.42 11.88
CA LYS A 177 -13.13 -9.05 12.43
C LYS A 177 -12.14 -8.02 13.02
N ASN A 178 -10.99 -7.82 12.35
CA ASN A 178 -9.92 -6.91 12.74
C ASN A 178 -10.10 -5.50 12.18
N ILE A 179 -11.20 -5.24 11.48
CA ILE A 179 -11.52 -3.93 10.88
C ILE A 179 -12.58 -3.23 11.72
N HIS A 180 -12.26 -2.02 12.19
CA HIS A 180 -13.12 -1.18 13.02
C HIS A 180 -13.37 0.17 12.34
N ALA A 181 -14.58 0.40 11.87
CA ALA A 181 -14.98 1.68 11.27
C ALA A 181 -15.64 2.57 12.33
N LEU A 182 -15.13 3.78 12.50
CA LEU A 182 -15.62 4.80 13.43
C LEU A 182 -16.11 6.01 12.64
N GLU A 183 -17.42 6.25 12.72
CA GLU A 183 -18.04 7.45 12.18
C GLU A 183 -17.73 8.64 13.10
N VAL A 184 -17.18 9.71 12.53
CA VAL A 184 -16.76 10.91 13.26
C VAL A 184 -17.74 12.04 12.97
N ALA A 185 -18.32 12.62 14.03
CA ALA A 185 -19.13 13.82 13.93
C ALA A 185 -18.25 15.06 13.69
N GLY A 186 -17.76 15.21 12.45
CA GLY A 186 -16.82 16.26 12.06
C GLY A 186 -16.51 16.27 10.57
N THR A 187 -15.43 16.96 10.21
CA THR A 187 -14.87 16.99 8.85
C THR A 187 -13.81 15.90 8.68
N PHE A 188 -13.29 15.76 7.45
CA PHE A 188 -12.13 14.91 7.18
C PHE A 188 -10.85 15.48 7.84
N ASP A 189 -10.68 16.79 7.80
CA ASP A 189 -9.60 17.54 8.45
C ASP A 189 -9.83 17.71 9.96
#